data_AF-A0A1V6HNC7-F1
#
_entry.id   AF-A0A1V6HNC7-F1
#
_cell.length_a   1.000
_cell.length_b   1.000
_cell.length_c   1.000
_cell.angle_alpha   90.00
_cell.angle_beta   90.00
_cell.angle_gamma   90.00
#
_symmetry.space_group_name_H-M   'P 1'
#
loop_
_entity.id
_entity.type
_entity.pdbx_description
1 polymer ?
#
loop_
_entity_poly.entity_id
_entity_poly.type
_entity_poly.pdbx_seq_one_letter_code
_entity_poly.pdbx_strand_id
1 'polypeptide(L)'
;MLDTAKVKLFKGGGACENIPPTATTSSSEFPMLSGQARWKKLPGLEQELVQTYSILAECWIGSDMDKRVRAMGCKDDVTVEYGGSRYVEIDCTDIMPSIKGSYELSSTFDLVSGLPPQVAKVVNVIIGFFQSPTGQILLLMCHPDFGGVIGGDFCGWIFADTQDPKIGEWGTIGGVVTGIIDALLMGLLQRYCPGDDPELCTNIFKGAGDVGTILKKFRLKSTMTCSQDADKNGLLPMGVCHENWHTVVLKWTLGLDCENSPDPDTCGEIGLNMTSIDGVDEAVYADIEAQIITAKPGYKLAISKHPLNLKYGALINFAIEKILLPQLFGDGRDGLAAVDSYEDLIYALLAGRACINSGTCCDVFAESVLDKTGDFGGFLTKGLISGACDALATAGATYLRNTLLGLDTTSRFLIGTPLDDPCQLHDHDNNMKFDALGSKTKPCNWDASLDVGGYLYDPKGTFYSTSSK
;
A
#
# COMPACT_ATOMS: atom_id res chain seq x y z
N MET A 1 -1.68 12.90 36.27
CA MET A 1 -2.85 12.46 37.06
C MET A 1 -3.75 13.66 37.19
N LEU A 2 -5.06 13.52 36.98
CA LEU A 2 -5.99 14.64 37.18
C LEU A 2 -5.95 15.06 38.64
N ASP A 3 -5.77 16.36 38.88
CA ASP A 3 -5.59 16.89 40.23
C ASP A 3 -6.44 18.13 40.52
N THR A 4 -7.06 18.71 39.50
CA THR A 4 -7.80 19.97 39.59
C THR A 4 -9.18 19.81 38.98
N ALA A 5 -10.21 20.35 39.65
CA ALA A 5 -11.58 20.33 39.16
C ALA A 5 -12.28 21.68 39.33
N LYS A 6 -13.35 21.86 38.55
CA LYS A 6 -14.32 22.94 38.67
C LYS A 6 -15.71 22.41 38.42
N VAL A 7 -16.67 22.89 39.21
CA VAL A 7 -18.05 22.42 39.16
C VAL A 7 -18.97 23.58 38.76
N LYS A 8 -19.88 23.30 37.82
CA LYS A 8 -20.87 24.24 37.29
C LYS A 8 -22.28 23.73 37.61
N LEU A 9 -23.16 24.62 38.04
CA LEU A 9 -24.56 24.33 38.34
C LEU A 9 -25.47 24.99 37.29
N PHE A 10 -26.38 24.22 36.73
CA PHE A 10 -27.36 24.67 35.74
C PHE A 10 -28.76 24.45 36.27
N LYS A 11 -29.48 25.55 36.55
CA LYS A 11 -30.84 25.51 37.08
C LYS A 11 -31.83 25.11 35.97
N GLY A 12 -32.74 24.19 36.28
CA GLY A 12 -33.89 23.89 35.42
C GLY A 12 -34.08 22.43 35.02
N GLY A 13 -33.28 21.48 35.53
CA GLY A 13 -33.44 20.05 35.25
C GLY A 13 -33.39 19.75 33.74
N GLY A 14 -32.18 19.67 33.18
CA GLY A 14 -31.96 19.23 31.81
C GLY A 14 -31.00 18.05 31.81
N ALA A 15 -31.20 17.07 30.93
CA ALA A 15 -30.25 15.97 30.80
C ALA A 15 -28.83 16.53 30.59
N CYS A 16 -27.81 15.87 31.15
CA CYS A 16 -26.39 16.15 30.93
C CYS A 16 -26.02 16.26 29.45
N GLU A 17 -26.84 15.70 28.56
CA GLU A 17 -26.72 15.76 27.11
C GLU A 17 -27.14 17.13 26.50
N ASN A 18 -27.83 18.00 27.25
CA ASN A 18 -28.37 19.30 26.82
C ASN A 18 -28.08 20.42 27.83
N ILE A 19 -26.82 20.53 28.27
CA ILE A 19 -26.40 21.58 29.21
C ILE A 19 -26.48 22.96 28.52
N PRO A 20 -27.18 23.96 29.09
CA PRO A 20 -27.27 25.29 28.49
C PRO A 20 -25.89 25.98 28.46
N PRO A 21 -25.67 26.92 27.52
CA PRO A 21 -24.36 27.53 27.28
C PRO A 21 -23.84 28.38 28.44
N THR A 22 -24.68 28.72 29.42
CA THR A 22 -24.31 29.54 30.57
C THR A 22 -24.76 28.88 31.87
N ALA A 23 -23.80 28.65 32.78
CA ALA A 23 -24.08 28.12 34.10
C ALA A 23 -24.79 29.16 34.97
N THR A 24 -25.71 28.70 35.82
CA THR A 24 -26.34 29.54 36.85
C THR A 24 -25.31 30.01 37.87
N THR A 25 -24.37 29.12 38.22
CA THR A 25 -23.21 29.46 39.05
C THR A 25 -22.08 28.45 38.81
N SER A 26 -20.86 28.80 39.21
CA SER A 26 -19.68 27.95 39.08
C SER A 26 -18.78 28.10 40.31
N SER A 27 -18.08 27.03 40.65
CA SER A 27 -17.08 27.07 41.71
C SER A 27 -15.80 27.75 41.24
N SER A 28 -14.95 28.14 42.19
CA SER A 28 -13.51 28.28 41.91
C SER A 28 -12.90 26.92 41.58
N GLU A 29 -11.69 26.93 41.02
CA GLU A 29 -10.88 25.72 40.86
C GLU A 29 -10.49 25.16 42.24
N PHE A 30 -10.45 23.85 42.39
CA PHE A 30 -10.07 23.18 43.64
C PHE A 30 -9.35 21.85 43.38
N PRO A 31 -8.48 21.40 44.31
CA PRO A 31 -7.79 20.13 44.18
C PRO A 31 -8.76 18.95 44.37
N MET A 32 -8.72 17.96 43.47
CA MET A 32 -9.66 16.83 43.48
C MET A 32 -9.53 15.92 44.71
N LEU A 33 -8.31 15.71 45.21
CA LEU A 33 -8.04 14.75 46.30
C LEU A 33 -8.33 15.29 47.70
N SER A 34 -8.45 16.60 47.86
CA SER A 34 -8.56 17.26 49.18
C SER A 34 -9.60 18.38 49.23
N GLY A 35 -10.23 18.70 48.10
CA GLY A 35 -11.16 19.80 47.95
C GLY A 35 -12.59 19.37 47.61
N GLN A 36 -13.53 20.28 47.82
CA GLN A 36 -14.92 20.13 47.39
C GLN A 36 -15.48 21.51 47.05
N ALA A 37 -16.29 21.58 45.99
CA ALA A 37 -17.06 22.78 45.68
C ALA A 37 -18.19 22.95 46.70
N ARG A 38 -18.26 24.12 47.35
CA ARG A 38 -19.30 24.44 48.33
C ARG A 38 -19.98 25.77 47.99
N TRP A 39 -21.30 25.73 47.84
CA TRP A 39 -22.13 26.92 47.73
C TRP A 39 -22.85 27.17 49.05
N LYS A 40 -22.52 28.27 49.72
CA LYS A 40 -23.23 28.69 50.95
C LYS A 40 -24.60 29.30 50.66
N LYS A 41 -24.80 29.82 49.45
CA LYS A 41 -26.06 30.38 48.97
C LYS A 41 -26.22 30.02 47.50
N LEU A 42 -27.45 29.68 47.10
CA LEU A 42 -27.81 29.44 45.71
C LEU A 42 -28.72 30.59 45.22
N PRO A 43 -28.45 31.18 44.04
CA PRO A 43 -29.24 32.30 43.52
C PRO A 43 -30.74 31.94 43.38
N GLY A 44 -31.62 32.71 44.01
CA GLY A 44 -33.07 32.55 43.90
C GLY A 44 -33.70 31.48 44.79
N LEU A 45 -32.91 30.69 45.53
CA LEU A 45 -33.44 29.56 46.32
C LEU A 45 -34.35 30.01 47.46
N GLU A 46 -34.07 31.15 48.08
CA GLU A 46 -34.88 31.71 49.17
C GLU A 46 -36.28 32.12 48.72
N GLN A 47 -36.41 32.56 47.47
CA GLN A 47 -37.69 32.97 46.89
C GLN A 47 -38.48 31.77 46.37
N GLU A 48 -37.79 30.78 45.80
CA GLU A 48 -38.43 29.65 45.11
C GLU A 48 -38.65 28.43 46.01
N LEU A 49 -38.03 28.41 47.20
CA LEU A 49 -38.09 27.36 48.22
C LEU A 49 -37.49 26.00 47.80
N VAL A 50 -37.57 25.64 46.52
CA VAL A 50 -37.02 24.42 45.94
C VAL A 50 -36.44 24.72 44.56
N GLN A 51 -35.24 24.23 44.28
CA GLN A 51 -34.60 24.34 42.96
C GLN A 51 -33.98 23.01 42.54
N THR A 52 -34.05 22.73 41.25
CA THR A 52 -33.45 21.54 40.64
C THR A 52 -32.31 21.93 39.71
N TYR A 53 -31.20 21.21 39.81
CA TYR A 53 -29.96 21.48 39.10
C TYR A 53 -29.43 20.26 38.35
N SER A 54 -28.86 20.53 37.19
CA SER A 54 -27.88 19.67 36.55
C SER A 54 -26.49 20.16 36.94
N ILE A 55 -25.61 19.24 37.31
CA ILE A 55 -24.27 19.55 37.84
C ILE A 55 -23.23 18.96 36.90
N LEU A 56 -22.32 19.79 36.40
CA LEU A 56 -21.19 19.39 35.58
C LEU A 56 -19.89 19.59 36.36
N ALA A 57 -19.07 18.55 36.45
CA ALA A 57 -17.69 18.61 36.92
C ALA A 57 -16.75 18.52 35.71
N GLU A 58 -15.83 19.47 35.62
CA GLU A 58 -14.74 19.49 34.66
C GLU A 58 -13.44 19.22 35.43
N CYS A 59 -12.65 18.25 34.96
CA CYS A 59 -11.44 17.78 35.61
C CYS A 59 -10.25 17.85 34.65
N TRP A 60 -9.10 18.35 35.13
CA TRP A 60 -7.87 18.52 34.34
C TRP A 60 -6.62 18.44 35.22
N ILE A 61 -5.45 18.59 34.58
CA ILE A 61 -4.15 18.67 35.26
C ILE A 61 -3.82 20.15 35.47
N GLY A 62 -3.74 20.58 36.73
CA GLY A 62 -3.58 21.98 37.10
C GLY A 62 -2.25 22.61 36.67
N SER A 63 -1.22 21.79 36.42
CA SER A 63 0.07 22.24 35.90
C SER A 63 0.06 22.55 34.39
N ASP A 64 -0.97 22.11 33.65
CA ASP A 64 -1.05 22.35 32.21
C ASP A 64 -1.41 23.81 31.94
N MET A 65 -0.61 24.51 31.13
CA MET A 65 -0.81 25.93 30.85
C MET A 65 -2.12 26.25 30.11
N ASP A 66 -2.65 25.29 29.35
CA ASP A 66 -3.87 25.44 28.57
C ASP A 66 -5.14 25.03 29.35
N LYS A 67 -4.98 24.44 30.54
CA LYS A 67 -6.08 23.96 31.42
C LYS A 67 -7.16 23.18 30.68
N ARG A 68 -6.78 22.35 29.70
CA ARG A 68 -7.75 21.56 28.93
C ARG A 68 -8.45 20.53 29.81
N VAL A 69 -9.77 20.47 29.69
CA VAL A 69 -10.59 19.46 30.38
C VAL A 69 -10.27 18.08 29.79
N ARG A 70 -9.83 17.17 30.65
CA ARG A 70 -9.43 15.79 30.28
C ARG A 70 -10.42 14.74 30.77
N ALA A 71 -11.24 15.09 31.76
CA ALA A 71 -12.34 14.26 32.23
C ALA A 71 -13.53 15.13 32.59
N MET A 72 -14.73 14.58 32.47
CA MET A 72 -15.95 15.22 32.91
C MET A 72 -16.84 14.24 33.66
N GLY A 73 -17.62 14.77 34.58
CA GLY A 73 -18.68 14.04 35.25
C GLY A 73 -19.93 14.89 35.28
N CYS A 74 -21.09 14.28 35.18
CA CYS A 74 -22.33 15.03 35.21
C CYS A 74 -23.42 14.29 36.00
N LYS A 75 -24.29 15.06 36.66
CA LYS A 75 -25.41 14.54 37.45
C LYS A 75 -26.63 15.44 37.35
N ASP A 76 -27.73 14.86 36.90
CA ASP A 76 -28.98 15.56 36.66
C ASP A 76 -29.93 15.51 37.86
N ASP A 77 -30.96 16.36 37.78
CA ASP A 77 -32.13 16.39 38.67
C ASP A 77 -31.80 16.48 40.17
N VAL A 78 -30.69 17.14 40.49
CA VAL A 78 -30.29 17.39 41.88
C VAL A 78 -31.18 18.47 42.47
N THR A 79 -32.10 18.07 43.34
CA THR A 79 -33.01 18.98 44.02
C THR A 79 -32.43 19.47 45.35
N VAL A 80 -32.55 20.77 45.60
CA VAL A 80 -32.12 21.46 46.82
C VAL A 80 -33.28 22.30 47.34
N GLU A 81 -33.57 22.16 48.63
CA GLU A 81 -34.61 22.93 49.34
C GLU A 81 -33.98 24.04 50.17
N TYR A 82 -34.69 25.16 50.32
CA TYR A 82 -34.25 26.27 51.15
C TYR A 82 -34.10 25.85 52.63
N GLY A 83 -32.96 26.18 53.23
CA GLY A 83 -32.60 25.76 54.58
C GLY A 83 -32.01 24.34 54.66
N GLY A 84 -32.08 23.56 53.58
CA GLY A 84 -31.45 22.25 53.47
C GLY A 84 -30.00 22.29 52.99
N SER A 85 -29.29 21.17 53.15
CA SER A 85 -28.00 20.93 52.50
C SER A 85 -28.05 19.63 51.70
N ARG A 86 -27.35 19.61 50.57
CA ARG A 86 -27.26 18.44 49.69
C ARG A 86 -25.81 18.18 49.35
N TYR A 87 -25.36 16.95 49.58
CA TYR A 87 -24.07 16.47 49.11
C TYR A 87 -24.25 15.68 47.82
N VAL A 88 -23.36 15.91 46.86
CA VAL A 88 -23.39 15.24 45.56
C VAL A 88 -21.99 14.80 45.21
N GLU A 89 -21.82 13.50 45.04
CA GLU A 89 -20.62 12.90 44.46
C GLU A 89 -20.80 12.79 42.95
N ILE A 90 -19.73 13.14 42.22
CA ILE A 90 -19.66 13.15 40.76
C ILE A 90 -18.32 12.52 40.37
N ASP A 91 -18.40 11.40 39.66
CA ASP A 91 -17.24 10.72 39.12
C ASP A 91 -16.83 11.37 37.80
N CYS A 92 -15.60 11.89 37.75
CA CYS A 92 -15.01 12.37 36.50
C CYS A 92 -14.55 11.17 35.68
N THR A 93 -15.13 11.00 34.49
CA THR A 93 -14.73 9.99 33.52
C THR A 93 -13.86 10.63 32.45
N ASP A 94 -12.77 9.96 32.08
CA ASP A 94 -11.86 10.43 31.04
C ASP A 94 -12.62 10.72 29.74
N ILE A 95 -12.31 11.85 29.13
CA ILE A 95 -12.80 12.24 27.82
C ILE A 95 -11.86 11.63 26.79
N MET A 96 -12.43 11.05 25.75
CA MET A 96 -11.67 10.54 24.63
C MET A 96 -11.09 11.73 23.82
N PRO A 97 -9.79 11.70 23.48
CA PRO A 97 -9.21 12.65 22.53
C PRO A 97 -9.97 12.63 21.19
N SER A 98 -9.97 13.76 20.51
CA SER A 98 -10.61 13.92 19.20
C SER A 98 -9.83 13.14 18.13
N ILE A 99 -10.55 12.36 17.32
CA ILE A 99 -10.01 11.67 16.13
C ILE A 99 -10.33 12.42 14.83
N LYS A 100 -11.16 13.46 14.91
CA LYS A 100 -11.47 14.31 13.78
C LYS A 100 -10.20 14.99 13.25
N GLY A 101 -9.91 14.78 11.97
CA GLY A 101 -8.70 15.29 11.32
C GLY A 101 -8.32 14.49 10.09
N SER A 102 -7.14 14.77 9.54
CA SER A 102 -6.54 13.99 8.44
C SER A 102 -5.22 13.37 8.87
N TYR A 103 -5.03 12.10 8.51
CA TYR A 103 -3.87 11.28 8.85
C TYR A 103 -3.23 10.73 7.57
N GLU A 104 -1.96 11.05 7.37
CA GLU A 104 -1.18 10.51 6.24
C GLU A 104 -0.62 9.14 6.60
N LEU A 105 -1.16 8.08 6.00
CA LEU A 105 -0.79 6.70 6.29
C LEU A 105 0.22 6.16 5.29
N SER A 106 1.17 5.39 5.81
CA SER A 106 2.12 4.61 5.02
C SER A 106 1.89 3.13 5.34
N SER A 107 1.32 2.41 4.37
CA SER A 107 1.02 0.98 4.47
C SER A 107 2.04 0.16 3.69
N THR A 108 2.54 -0.93 4.28
CA THR A 108 3.44 -1.88 3.62
C THR A 108 2.81 -3.27 3.63
N PHE A 109 2.79 -3.94 2.48
CA PHE A 109 2.28 -5.29 2.31
C PHE A 109 3.36 -6.21 1.75
N ASP A 110 3.44 -7.43 2.28
CA ASP A 110 4.14 -8.54 1.64
C ASP A 110 3.12 -9.32 0.81
N LEU A 111 3.19 -9.15 -0.51
CA LEU A 111 2.25 -9.73 -1.46
C LEU A 111 2.79 -11.01 -2.13
N VAL A 112 3.96 -11.50 -1.69
CA VAL A 112 4.59 -12.71 -2.27
C VAL A 112 4.62 -13.86 -1.28
N SER A 113 4.90 -13.57 -0.01
CA SER A 113 5.05 -14.59 1.01
C SER A 113 3.72 -15.30 1.24
N GLY A 114 3.64 -16.56 0.81
CA GLY A 114 2.43 -17.37 0.96
C GLY A 114 1.48 -17.34 -0.25
N LEU A 115 1.91 -16.79 -1.39
CA LEU A 115 1.15 -16.89 -2.64
C LEU A 115 0.86 -18.36 -3.01
N PRO A 116 -0.34 -18.67 -3.52
CA PRO A 116 -0.65 -20.00 -4.05
C PRO A 116 0.34 -20.40 -5.15
N PRO A 117 0.68 -21.70 -5.30
CA PRO A 117 1.65 -22.16 -6.30
C PRO A 117 1.38 -21.70 -7.74
N GLN A 118 0.10 -21.52 -8.11
CA GLN A 118 -0.26 -21.03 -9.44
C GLN A 118 0.06 -19.54 -9.65
N VAL A 119 -0.05 -18.73 -8.59
CA VAL A 119 0.32 -17.30 -8.61
C VAL A 119 1.83 -17.12 -8.47
N ALA A 120 2.47 -17.98 -7.66
CA ALA A 120 3.91 -18.05 -7.55
C ALA A 120 4.59 -18.36 -8.91
N LYS A 121 3.95 -19.14 -9.80
CA LYS A 121 4.45 -19.36 -11.16
C LYS A 121 4.55 -18.06 -11.96
N VAL A 122 3.59 -17.15 -11.85
CA VAL A 122 3.59 -15.84 -12.54
C VAL A 122 4.76 -15.00 -12.05
N VAL A 123 4.89 -14.88 -10.73
CA VAL A 123 6.00 -14.16 -10.08
C VAL A 123 7.34 -14.81 -10.43
N ASN A 124 7.41 -16.15 -10.53
CA ASN A 124 8.60 -16.88 -10.92
C ASN A 124 8.95 -16.76 -12.40
N VAL A 125 7.98 -16.58 -13.31
CA VAL A 125 8.25 -16.28 -14.72
C VAL A 125 8.88 -14.89 -14.84
N ILE A 126 8.33 -13.90 -14.12
CA ILE A 126 8.88 -12.54 -14.09
C ILE A 126 10.26 -12.52 -13.44
N ILE A 127 10.43 -13.11 -12.26
CA ILE A 127 11.73 -13.25 -11.59
C ILE A 127 12.72 -14.02 -12.47
N GLY A 128 12.27 -15.12 -13.06
CA GLY A 128 13.06 -15.96 -13.95
C GLY A 128 13.51 -15.19 -15.20
N PHE A 129 12.71 -14.24 -15.68
CA PHE A 129 13.08 -13.37 -16.79
C PHE A 129 14.28 -12.50 -16.44
N PHE A 130 14.38 -11.99 -15.21
CA PHE A 130 15.56 -11.23 -14.77
C PHE A 130 16.77 -12.14 -14.52
N GLN A 131 16.55 -13.38 -14.10
CA GLN A 131 17.63 -14.35 -13.87
C GLN A 131 18.22 -14.92 -15.17
N SER A 132 17.39 -15.12 -16.19
CA SER A 132 17.80 -15.65 -17.51
C SER A 132 16.84 -15.13 -18.60
N PRO A 133 17.00 -13.88 -19.07
CA PRO A 133 16.09 -13.28 -20.06
C PRO A 133 16.02 -14.11 -21.34
N THR A 134 17.19 -14.51 -21.85
CA THR A 134 17.34 -15.35 -23.03
C THR A 134 16.64 -16.69 -22.87
N GLY A 135 16.85 -17.38 -21.74
CA GLY A 135 16.25 -18.68 -21.52
C GLY A 135 14.74 -18.63 -21.39
N GLN A 136 14.21 -17.60 -20.72
CA GLN A 136 12.77 -17.44 -20.54
C GLN A 136 12.05 -17.03 -21.83
N ILE A 137 12.65 -16.18 -22.67
CA ILE A 137 12.07 -15.85 -23.98
C ILE A 137 11.96 -17.10 -24.86
N LEU A 138 12.99 -17.94 -24.86
CA LEU A 138 12.96 -19.18 -25.64
C LEU A 138 11.95 -20.19 -25.08
N LEU A 139 11.78 -20.26 -23.76
CA LEU A 139 10.72 -21.05 -23.15
C LEU A 139 9.32 -20.53 -23.50
N LEU A 140 9.11 -19.21 -23.45
CA LEU A 140 7.84 -18.56 -23.84
C LEU A 140 7.48 -18.84 -25.30
N MET A 141 8.48 -18.79 -26.20
CA MET A 141 8.33 -19.13 -27.62
C MET A 141 7.90 -20.59 -27.84
N CYS A 142 8.19 -21.47 -26.88
CA CYS A 142 7.84 -22.88 -26.91
C CYS A 142 6.68 -23.27 -25.98
N HIS A 143 5.99 -22.28 -25.41
CA HIS A 143 4.88 -22.54 -24.50
C HIS A 143 3.71 -23.20 -25.25
N PRO A 144 3.06 -24.25 -24.72
CA PRO A 144 2.02 -25.01 -25.44
C PRO A 144 0.86 -24.18 -25.98
N ASP A 145 0.48 -23.12 -25.26
CA ASP A 145 -0.62 -22.23 -25.65
C ASP A 145 -0.30 -21.35 -26.87
N PHE A 146 0.99 -21.21 -27.26
CA PHE A 146 1.45 -20.39 -28.39
C PHE A 146 2.28 -21.18 -29.42
N GLY A 147 3.04 -22.18 -28.98
CA GLY A 147 3.88 -23.04 -29.81
C GLY A 147 3.09 -23.86 -30.83
N GLY A 148 1.78 -24.07 -30.60
CA GLY A 148 0.86 -24.62 -31.59
C GLY A 148 0.65 -23.72 -32.83
N VAL A 149 0.84 -22.40 -32.69
CA VAL A 149 0.74 -21.41 -33.78
C VAL A 149 2.07 -21.30 -34.55
N ILE A 150 3.18 -21.59 -33.89
CA ILE A 150 4.55 -21.46 -34.44
C ILE A 150 4.94 -22.69 -35.29
N GLY A 151 4.11 -23.73 -35.31
CA GLY A 151 4.46 -25.03 -35.89
C GLY A 151 5.53 -25.68 -35.02
N GLY A 152 5.17 -26.74 -34.29
CA GLY A 152 6.00 -27.36 -33.25
C GLY A 152 7.43 -27.76 -33.64
N ASP A 153 7.80 -27.63 -34.91
CA ASP A 153 9.14 -27.86 -35.44
C ASP A 153 10.17 -26.85 -34.93
N PHE A 154 9.87 -25.53 -34.84
CA PHE A 154 10.89 -24.53 -34.44
C PHE A 154 11.45 -24.80 -33.03
N CYS A 155 10.60 -25.24 -32.10
CA CYS A 155 11.01 -25.58 -30.73
C CYS A 155 11.92 -26.81 -30.66
N GLY A 156 11.76 -27.77 -31.58
CA GLY A 156 12.67 -28.91 -31.72
C GLY A 156 14.07 -28.55 -32.20
N TRP A 157 14.25 -27.36 -32.75
CA TRP A 157 15.55 -26.82 -33.10
C TRP A 157 16.20 -26.04 -31.95
N ILE A 158 15.39 -25.46 -31.06
CA ILE A 158 15.81 -24.61 -29.95
C ILE A 158 16.22 -25.43 -28.71
N PHE A 159 15.45 -26.45 -28.33
CA PHE A 159 15.74 -27.27 -27.14
C PHE A 159 16.12 -28.69 -27.51
N ALA A 160 16.96 -29.31 -26.68
CA ALA A 160 17.36 -30.71 -26.85
C ALA A 160 16.19 -31.68 -26.56
N ASP A 161 15.33 -31.34 -25.60
CA ASP A 161 14.06 -32.02 -25.32
C ASP A 161 12.89 -31.07 -25.59
N THR A 162 12.00 -31.46 -26.49
CA THR A 162 10.82 -30.67 -26.86
C THR A 162 9.63 -30.89 -25.93
N GLN A 163 9.59 -32.02 -25.23
CA GLN A 163 8.49 -32.37 -24.32
C GLN A 163 8.73 -31.82 -22.92
N ASP A 164 10.00 -31.59 -22.55
CA ASP A 164 10.41 -30.98 -21.28
C ASP A 164 11.56 -29.97 -21.51
N PRO A 165 11.30 -28.82 -22.18
CA PRO A 165 12.34 -27.85 -22.50
C PRO A 165 12.94 -27.22 -21.23
N LYS A 166 14.27 -27.26 -21.12
CA LYS A 166 15.03 -26.74 -19.97
C LYS A 166 16.05 -25.68 -20.38
N ILE A 167 16.14 -24.62 -19.58
CA ILE A 167 17.17 -23.59 -19.75
C ILE A 167 18.55 -24.25 -19.59
N GLY A 168 19.42 -24.07 -20.58
CA GLY A 168 20.76 -24.67 -20.61
C GLY A 168 20.85 -25.97 -21.43
N GLU A 169 19.72 -26.59 -21.76
CA GLU A 169 19.67 -27.81 -22.59
C GLU A 169 19.26 -27.47 -24.03
N TRP A 170 20.19 -26.82 -24.74
CA TRP A 170 19.95 -26.26 -26.06
C TRP A 170 20.13 -27.30 -27.18
N GLY A 171 19.24 -27.23 -28.17
CA GLY A 171 19.42 -27.89 -29.46
C GLY A 171 20.47 -27.17 -30.32
N THR A 172 20.72 -27.71 -31.52
CA THR A 172 21.74 -27.18 -32.44
C THR A 172 21.51 -25.72 -32.84
N ILE A 173 20.25 -25.32 -33.02
CA ILE A 173 19.88 -23.95 -33.38
C ILE A 173 19.69 -23.11 -32.12
N GLY A 174 19.22 -23.72 -31.03
CA GLY A 174 19.13 -23.10 -29.71
C GLY A 174 20.41 -22.41 -29.29
N GLY A 175 21.56 -23.09 -29.39
CA GLY A 175 22.85 -22.51 -29.03
C GLY A 175 23.26 -21.29 -29.87
N VAL A 176 22.80 -21.20 -31.11
CA VAL A 176 23.04 -20.04 -31.98
C VAL A 176 22.12 -18.89 -31.62
N VAL A 177 20.83 -19.18 -31.44
CA VAL A 177 19.81 -18.19 -31.07
C VAL A 177 20.11 -17.60 -29.69
N THR A 178 20.47 -18.42 -28.71
CA THR A 178 20.89 -17.95 -27.38
C THR A 178 22.10 -17.04 -27.48
N GLY A 179 23.11 -17.40 -28.28
CA GLY A 179 24.30 -16.58 -28.49
C GLY A 179 24.00 -15.23 -29.17
N ILE A 180 22.99 -15.14 -30.03
CA ILE A 180 22.53 -13.87 -30.61
C ILE A 180 21.86 -13.01 -29.54
N ILE A 181 20.87 -13.58 -28.83
CA ILE A 181 20.10 -12.86 -27.81
C ILE A 181 21.01 -12.42 -26.66
N ASP A 182 21.91 -13.28 -26.18
CA ASP A 182 22.87 -12.94 -25.12
C ASP A 182 23.81 -11.80 -25.53
N ALA A 183 24.27 -11.78 -26.79
CA ALA A 183 25.11 -10.69 -27.30
C ALA A 183 24.34 -9.36 -27.36
N LEU A 184 23.08 -9.38 -27.80
CA LEU A 184 22.20 -8.21 -27.82
C LEU A 184 21.88 -7.72 -26.40
N LEU A 185 21.51 -8.64 -25.51
CA LEU A 185 21.26 -8.37 -24.10
C LEU A 185 22.48 -7.70 -23.46
N MET A 186 23.67 -8.30 -23.56
CA MET A 186 24.89 -7.71 -22.99
C MET A 186 25.19 -6.32 -23.58
N GLY A 187 24.96 -6.13 -24.89
CA GLY A 187 25.11 -4.84 -25.54
C GLY A 187 24.13 -3.77 -25.03
N LEU A 188 22.88 -4.14 -24.75
CA LEU A 188 21.88 -3.25 -24.15
C LEU A 188 22.27 -2.91 -22.71
N LEU A 189 22.64 -3.91 -21.90
CA LEU A 189 22.99 -3.71 -20.50
C LEU A 189 24.23 -2.85 -20.29
N GLN A 190 25.25 -3.02 -21.12
CA GLN A 190 26.44 -2.16 -21.06
C GLN A 190 26.14 -0.70 -21.41
N ARG A 191 25.14 -0.45 -22.27
CA ARG A 191 24.85 0.89 -22.78
C ARG A 191 23.94 1.71 -21.88
N TYR A 192 23.00 1.06 -21.18
CA TYR A 192 22.00 1.74 -20.35
C TYR A 192 22.18 1.46 -18.86
N CYS A 193 23.37 1.00 -18.46
CA CYS A 193 23.65 0.80 -17.05
C CYS A 193 23.54 2.13 -16.29
N PRO A 194 22.72 2.23 -15.23
CA PRO A 194 22.56 3.47 -14.48
C PRO A 194 23.79 3.87 -13.65
N GLY A 195 24.81 3.00 -13.54
CA GLY A 195 26.10 3.30 -12.93
C GLY A 195 27.24 3.29 -13.96
N ASP A 196 28.34 3.98 -13.64
CA ASP A 196 29.56 4.04 -14.46
C ASP A 196 30.30 2.68 -14.55
N ASP A 197 29.85 1.65 -13.82
CA ASP A 197 30.42 0.32 -13.74
C ASP A 197 29.53 -0.74 -14.44
N PRO A 198 29.99 -1.39 -15.52
CA PRO A 198 29.29 -2.48 -16.20
C PRO A 198 29.04 -3.73 -15.32
N GLU A 199 29.84 -3.96 -14.27
CA GLU A 199 29.64 -5.10 -13.34
C GLU A 199 28.38 -4.91 -12.48
N LEU A 200 28.00 -3.67 -12.20
CA LEU A 200 26.80 -3.30 -11.46
C LEU A 200 25.53 -3.80 -12.17
N CYS A 201 25.45 -3.66 -13.49
CA CYS A 201 24.33 -4.22 -14.27
C CYS A 201 24.32 -5.75 -14.32
N THR A 202 25.50 -6.37 -14.34
CA THR A 202 25.59 -7.83 -14.25
C THR A 202 25.10 -8.34 -12.88
N ASN A 203 25.32 -7.56 -11.82
CA ASN A 203 24.83 -7.84 -10.47
C ASN A 203 23.33 -7.52 -10.29
N ILE A 204 22.79 -6.51 -10.98
CA ILE A 204 21.34 -6.21 -11.04
C ILE A 204 20.57 -7.40 -11.65
N PHE A 205 21.09 -7.99 -12.74
CA PHE A 205 20.50 -9.18 -13.39
C PHE A 205 20.67 -10.45 -12.55
N LYS A 206 21.87 -10.70 -12.01
CA LYS A 206 22.12 -11.88 -11.15
C LYS A 206 21.43 -11.78 -9.79
N GLY A 207 21.12 -10.56 -9.33
CA GLY A 207 20.60 -10.31 -8.01
C GLY A 207 19.17 -10.82 -7.82
N ALA A 208 18.28 -10.66 -8.82
CA ALA A 208 16.83 -10.93 -8.75
C ALA A 208 16.09 -10.40 -7.49
N GLY A 209 16.81 -9.72 -6.60
CA GLY A 209 16.43 -9.40 -5.24
C GLY A 209 15.57 -8.15 -5.19
N ASP A 210 15.77 -7.22 -6.13
CA ASP A 210 14.99 -5.99 -6.21
C ASP A 210 13.53 -6.28 -6.63
N VAL A 211 13.29 -7.14 -7.63
CA VAL A 211 11.94 -7.57 -8.04
C VAL A 211 11.21 -8.26 -6.88
N GLY A 212 11.89 -9.23 -6.24
CA GLY A 212 11.34 -9.91 -5.07
C GLY A 212 11.09 -8.97 -3.90
N THR A 213 11.92 -7.94 -3.72
CA THR A 213 11.79 -6.94 -2.65
C THR A 213 10.62 -6.00 -2.91
N ILE A 214 10.35 -5.61 -4.15
CA ILE A 214 9.21 -4.75 -4.50
C ILE A 214 7.89 -5.41 -4.13
N LEU A 215 7.74 -6.68 -4.47
CA LEU A 215 6.52 -7.42 -4.17
C LEU A 215 6.43 -7.82 -2.69
N LYS A 216 7.56 -8.00 -2.00
CA LYS A 216 7.61 -8.29 -0.54
C LYS A 216 7.47 -7.05 0.35
N LYS A 217 7.80 -5.86 -0.17
CA LYS A 217 7.72 -4.57 0.55
C LYS A 217 6.88 -3.59 -0.25
N PHE A 218 5.76 -4.06 -0.77
CA PHE A 218 4.87 -3.26 -1.58
C PHE A 218 4.27 -2.16 -0.71
N ARG A 219 4.57 -0.89 -1.02
CA ARG A 219 4.19 0.22 -0.16
C ARG A 219 3.14 1.10 -0.82
N LEU A 220 2.11 1.43 -0.08
CA LEU A 220 1.02 2.32 -0.47
C LEU A 220 0.95 3.49 0.51
N LYS A 221 0.64 4.68 -0.01
CA LYS A 221 0.30 5.86 0.78
C LYS A 221 -1.16 6.21 0.58
N SER A 222 -1.80 6.53 1.68
CA SER A 222 -3.19 6.95 1.74
C SER A 222 -3.36 8.10 2.72
N THR A 223 -4.45 8.85 2.56
CA THR A 223 -4.89 9.83 3.52
C THR A 223 -6.21 9.36 4.12
N MET A 224 -6.25 9.17 5.44
CA MET A 224 -7.47 8.89 6.18
C MET A 224 -8.02 10.20 6.76
N THR A 225 -9.25 10.56 6.43
CA THR A 225 -9.92 11.77 6.92
C THR A 225 -11.18 11.39 7.69
N CYS A 226 -11.25 11.79 8.96
CA CYS A 226 -12.43 11.64 9.81
C CYS A 226 -13.13 13.00 9.96
N SER A 227 -14.39 13.07 9.54
CA SER A 227 -15.19 14.30 9.52
C SER A 227 -15.79 14.66 10.89
N GLN A 228 -15.94 13.67 11.76
CA GLN A 228 -16.55 13.77 13.09
C GLN A 228 -15.74 12.94 14.10
N ASP A 229 -15.91 13.25 15.38
CA ASP A 229 -15.38 12.44 16.46
C ASP A 229 -16.23 11.18 16.69
N ALA A 230 -15.63 10.19 17.34
CA ALA A 230 -16.31 8.97 17.72
C ALA A 230 -17.42 9.26 18.76
N ASP A 231 -18.47 8.44 18.77
CA ASP A 231 -19.55 8.56 19.74
C ASP A 231 -19.11 8.19 21.17
N LYS A 232 -20.03 8.26 22.14
CA LYS A 232 -19.75 7.93 23.54
C LYS A 232 -19.28 6.49 23.80
N ASN A 233 -19.51 5.59 22.86
CA ASN A 233 -19.05 4.20 22.89
C ASN A 233 -17.77 3.98 22.08
N GLY A 234 -17.20 5.05 21.52
CA GLY A 234 -16.03 5.00 20.64
C GLY A 234 -16.37 4.59 19.21
N LEU A 235 -17.64 4.51 18.80
CA LEU A 235 -18.00 4.10 17.44
C LEU A 235 -17.83 5.24 16.44
N LEU A 236 -17.19 4.93 15.31
CA LEU A 236 -17.12 5.73 14.09
C LEU A 236 -17.90 4.97 13.01
N PRO A 237 -19.18 5.30 12.78
CA PRO A 237 -19.97 4.60 11.79
C PRO A 237 -19.42 4.79 10.37
N MET A 238 -19.75 3.87 9.48
CA MET A 238 -19.35 3.91 8.07
C MET A 238 -19.65 5.28 7.44
N GLY A 239 -18.67 5.83 6.74
CA GLY A 239 -18.76 7.14 6.08
C GLY A 239 -18.46 8.35 6.98
N VAL A 240 -18.08 8.16 8.25
CA VAL A 240 -17.51 9.24 9.07
C VAL A 240 -16.03 9.43 8.76
N CYS A 241 -15.31 8.31 8.60
CA CYS A 241 -13.92 8.28 8.19
C CYS A 241 -13.83 7.71 6.77
N HIS A 242 -12.97 8.32 5.96
CA HIS A 242 -12.74 7.93 4.58
C HIS A 242 -11.25 7.80 4.35
N GLU A 243 -10.84 6.81 3.58
CA GLU A 243 -9.45 6.63 3.19
C GLU A 243 -9.30 6.73 1.68
N ASN A 244 -8.40 7.62 1.26
CA ASN A 244 -8.05 7.83 -0.14
C ASN A 244 -6.63 7.32 -0.39
N TRP A 245 -6.51 6.27 -1.18
CA TRP A 245 -5.25 5.67 -1.57
C TRP A 245 -4.77 6.32 -2.88
N HIS A 246 -3.66 7.05 -2.80
CA HIS A 246 -3.27 7.97 -3.87
C HIS A 246 -1.88 7.67 -4.43
N THR A 247 -1.00 6.97 -3.71
CA THR A 247 0.37 6.75 -4.16
C THR A 247 0.87 5.36 -3.90
N VAL A 248 1.48 4.78 -4.91
CA VAL A 248 2.23 3.53 -4.85
C VAL A 248 3.70 3.90 -4.73
N VAL A 249 4.43 3.29 -3.80
CA VAL A 249 5.87 3.44 -3.72
C VAL A 249 6.54 2.11 -3.97
N LEU A 250 7.28 2.06 -5.07
CA LEU A 250 8.12 0.93 -5.44
C LEU A 250 9.54 1.25 -4.99
N LYS A 251 10.23 0.29 -4.36
CA LYS A 251 11.64 0.45 -4.00
C LYS A 251 12.48 -0.41 -4.92
N TRP A 252 13.16 0.22 -5.86
CA TRP A 252 14.10 -0.42 -6.77
C TRP A 252 15.48 0.25 -6.61
N THR A 253 16.48 -0.50 -6.14
CA THR A 253 17.82 0.06 -5.89
C THR A 253 18.61 0.23 -7.18
N LEU A 254 18.45 -0.64 -8.18
CA LEU A 254 19.12 -0.55 -9.50
C LEU A 254 20.64 -0.48 -9.34
N GLY A 255 21.17 -1.13 -8.30
CA GLY A 255 22.59 -1.06 -7.99
C GLY A 255 23.05 0.29 -7.40
N LEU A 256 22.13 1.21 -7.07
CA LEU A 256 22.46 2.34 -6.21
C LEU A 256 23.03 1.82 -4.89
N ASP A 257 24.14 2.40 -4.45
CA ASP A 257 24.70 2.18 -3.12
C ASP A 257 23.79 2.83 -2.08
N CYS A 258 22.69 2.15 -1.76
CA CYS A 258 21.72 2.62 -0.80
C CYS A 258 22.23 2.55 0.64
N GLU A 259 23.25 1.74 0.93
CA GLU A 259 23.86 1.70 2.26
C GLU A 259 24.62 2.98 2.58
N ASN A 260 25.32 3.55 1.59
CA ASN A 260 26.09 4.79 1.74
C ASN A 260 25.38 6.04 1.18
N SER A 261 24.10 5.92 0.80
CA SER A 261 23.30 7.05 0.32
C SER A 261 23.01 8.06 1.44
N PRO A 262 22.87 9.36 1.16
CA PRO A 262 22.44 10.36 2.14
C PRO A 262 21.09 10.03 2.78
N ASP A 263 20.22 9.33 2.05
CA ASP A 263 18.90 8.88 2.51
C ASP A 263 18.74 7.36 2.30
N PRO A 264 19.37 6.49 3.13
CA PRO A 264 19.36 5.04 2.94
C PRO A 264 17.95 4.42 2.93
N ASP A 265 17.06 5.01 3.74
CA ASP A 265 15.69 4.56 3.90
C ASP A 265 14.88 4.72 2.60
N THR A 266 15.08 5.81 1.87
CA THR A 266 14.31 6.16 0.66
C THR A 266 15.08 5.98 -0.64
N CYS A 267 16.35 5.56 -0.58
CA CYS A 267 17.13 5.25 -1.76
C CYS A 267 16.43 4.22 -2.66
N GLY A 268 16.34 4.53 -3.96
CA GLY A 268 15.67 3.69 -4.94
C GLY A 268 14.14 3.75 -4.91
N GLU A 269 13.53 4.63 -4.11
CA GLU A 269 12.07 4.75 -4.09
C GLU A 269 11.54 5.56 -5.26
N ILE A 270 10.54 4.99 -5.94
CA ILE A 270 9.80 5.61 -7.03
C ILE A 270 8.34 5.69 -6.59
N GLY A 271 7.86 6.92 -6.39
CA GLY A 271 6.47 7.20 -6.05
C GLY A 271 5.64 7.44 -7.31
N LEU A 272 4.58 6.67 -7.49
CA LEU A 272 3.65 6.77 -8.61
C LEU A 272 2.27 7.16 -8.09
N ASN A 273 1.64 8.12 -8.76
CA ASN A 273 0.24 8.41 -8.47
C ASN A 273 -0.61 7.24 -8.98
N MET A 274 -1.57 6.77 -8.19
CA MET A 274 -2.44 5.67 -8.61
C MET A 274 -3.23 6.00 -9.88
N THR A 275 -3.61 7.26 -10.06
CA THR A 275 -4.34 7.73 -11.26
C THR A 275 -3.49 7.82 -12.53
N SER A 276 -2.16 7.70 -12.42
CA SER A 276 -1.27 7.65 -13.60
C SER A 276 -1.02 6.22 -14.08
N ILE A 277 -1.66 5.22 -13.49
CA ILE A 277 -1.50 3.80 -13.82
C ILE A 277 -2.61 3.39 -14.78
N ASP A 278 -2.24 2.95 -15.98
CA ASP A 278 -3.20 2.45 -16.97
C ASP A 278 -4.06 1.32 -16.38
N GLY A 279 -5.39 1.47 -16.46
CA GLY A 279 -6.37 0.54 -15.89
C GLY A 279 -6.87 0.89 -14.48
N VAL A 280 -6.34 1.97 -13.87
CA VAL A 280 -6.79 2.56 -12.60
C VAL A 280 -7.37 3.96 -12.86
N ASP A 281 -8.65 4.01 -13.26
CA ASP A 281 -9.28 5.24 -13.74
C ASP A 281 -9.68 6.21 -12.60
N GLU A 282 -9.77 5.74 -11.36
CA GLU A 282 -10.14 6.52 -10.17
C GLU A 282 -9.22 6.19 -8.99
N ALA A 283 -8.97 7.18 -8.11
CA ALA A 283 -8.27 6.93 -6.85
C ALA A 283 -9.06 5.92 -6.02
N VAL A 284 -8.36 4.96 -5.39
CA VAL A 284 -9.04 3.93 -4.60
C VAL A 284 -9.54 4.57 -3.31
N TYR A 285 -10.87 4.67 -3.21
CA TYR A 285 -11.56 5.28 -2.09
C TYR A 285 -12.28 4.21 -1.27
N ALA A 286 -12.18 4.31 0.06
CA ALA A 286 -12.87 3.43 0.98
C ALA A 286 -13.55 4.21 2.11
N ASP A 287 -14.83 3.90 2.34
CA ASP A 287 -15.52 4.29 3.57
C ASP A 287 -15.16 3.32 4.68
N ILE A 288 -14.77 3.87 5.84
CA ILE A 288 -14.31 3.09 6.97
C ILE A 288 -15.34 3.17 8.10
N GLU A 289 -15.66 2.00 8.65
CA GLU A 289 -16.24 1.88 9.98
C GLU A 289 -15.12 1.50 10.96
N ALA A 290 -15.11 2.15 12.13
CA ALA A 290 -14.10 1.88 13.14
C ALA A 290 -14.66 2.03 14.57
N GLN A 291 -13.93 1.48 15.54
CA GLN A 291 -14.22 1.61 16.96
C GLN A 291 -12.96 1.97 17.74
N ILE A 292 -13.05 3.01 18.56
CA ILE A 292 -12.02 3.36 19.54
C ILE A 292 -12.27 2.57 20.81
N ILE A 293 -11.36 1.64 21.10
CA ILE A 293 -11.34 0.82 22.31
C ILE A 293 -10.59 1.60 23.40
N THR A 294 -11.25 1.78 24.54
CA THR A 294 -10.78 2.58 25.67
C THR A 294 -10.10 1.75 26.77
N ALA A 295 -9.76 0.48 26.49
CA ALA A 295 -9.15 -0.42 27.46
C ALA A 295 -7.66 -0.09 27.68
N LYS A 296 -7.24 0.01 28.96
CA LYS A 296 -5.85 0.31 29.33
C LYS A 296 -4.86 -0.72 28.76
N PRO A 297 -3.62 -0.30 28.36
CA PRO A 297 -3.05 1.04 28.49
C PRO A 297 -3.21 1.88 27.19
N GLY A 298 -4.11 2.85 27.21
CA GLY A 298 -4.30 3.82 26.11
C GLY A 298 -5.45 3.49 25.16
N TYR A 299 -5.69 4.38 24.20
CA TYR A 299 -6.74 4.22 23.20
C TYR A 299 -6.25 3.40 22.01
N LYS A 300 -7.09 2.50 21.50
CA LYS A 300 -6.79 1.72 20.29
C LYS A 300 -7.91 1.85 19.26
N LEU A 301 -7.57 1.87 17.98
CA LEU A 301 -8.51 1.93 16.86
C LEU A 301 -8.66 0.54 16.24
N ALA A 302 -9.86 -0.01 16.31
CA ALA A 302 -10.27 -1.18 15.56
C ALA A 302 -10.96 -0.73 14.26
N ILE A 303 -10.41 -1.06 13.11
CA ILE A 303 -10.98 -0.76 11.79
C ILE A 303 -11.68 -2.02 11.26
N SER A 304 -12.97 -1.91 10.95
CA SER A 304 -13.74 -2.99 10.34
C SER A 304 -13.19 -3.32 8.94
N LYS A 305 -13.22 -4.60 8.56
CA LYS A 305 -12.78 -5.03 7.24
C LYS A 305 -13.60 -4.35 6.14
N HIS A 306 -12.92 -3.71 5.21
CA HIS A 306 -13.51 -3.02 4.07
C HIS A 306 -12.70 -3.29 2.80
N PRO A 307 -13.31 -3.18 1.61
CA PRO A 307 -12.63 -3.46 0.35
C PRO A 307 -11.67 -2.35 -0.04
N LEU A 308 -10.46 -2.77 -0.40
CA LEU A 308 -9.47 -2.00 -1.14
C LEU A 308 -9.56 -2.47 -2.60
N ASN A 309 -10.15 -1.68 -3.50
CA ASN A 309 -10.28 -2.05 -4.92
C ASN A 309 -8.96 -1.89 -5.70
N LEU A 310 -7.88 -2.46 -5.17
CA LEU A 310 -6.54 -2.38 -5.76
C LEU A 310 -6.42 -3.35 -6.94
N LYS A 311 -6.14 -2.80 -8.12
CA LYS A 311 -5.74 -3.58 -9.31
C LYS A 311 -4.26 -3.93 -9.27
N TYR A 312 -3.95 -4.95 -8.46
CA TYR A 312 -2.58 -5.37 -8.18
C TYR A 312 -1.81 -5.83 -9.43
N GLY A 313 -2.46 -6.58 -10.32
CA GLY A 313 -1.93 -7.02 -11.60
C GLY A 313 -1.58 -5.85 -12.52
N ALA A 314 -2.53 -4.93 -12.70
CA ALA A 314 -2.32 -3.71 -13.50
C ALA A 314 -1.14 -2.87 -12.97
N LEU A 315 -1.01 -2.77 -11.65
CA LEU A 315 0.06 -2.04 -11.01
C LEU A 315 1.44 -2.67 -11.26
N ILE A 316 1.56 -4.00 -11.12
CA ILE A 316 2.82 -4.69 -11.42
C ILE A 316 3.14 -4.56 -12.91
N ASN A 317 2.14 -4.72 -13.77
CA ASN A 317 2.30 -4.58 -15.22
C ASN A 317 2.85 -3.20 -15.58
N PHE A 318 2.25 -2.13 -15.05
CA PHE A 318 2.71 -0.77 -15.25
C PHE A 318 4.14 -0.55 -14.74
N ALA A 319 4.46 -1.05 -13.55
CA ALA A 319 5.81 -0.96 -12.99
C ALA A 319 6.86 -1.62 -13.88
N ILE A 320 6.51 -2.77 -14.48
CA ILE A 320 7.40 -3.46 -15.41
C ILE A 320 7.50 -2.64 -16.71
N GLU A 321 6.39 -2.43 -17.40
CA GLU A 321 6.38 -1.84 -18.75
C GLU A 321 6.85 -0.39 -18.78
N LYS A 322 6.46 0.45 -17.81
CA LYS A 322 6.69 1.90 -17.91
C LYS A 322 7.86 2.42 -17.08
N ILE A 323 8.45 1.58 -16.23
CA ILE A 323 9.56 2.00 -15.36
C ILE A 323 10.75 1.10 -15.59
N LEU A 324 10.56 -0.21 -15.41
CA LEU A 324 11.66 -1.15 -15.41
C LEU A 324 12.24 -1.37 -16.81
N LEU A 325 11.38 -1.68 -17.79
CA LEU A 325 11.85 -1.96 -19.15
C LEU A 325 12.55 -0.75 -19.77
N PRO A 326 12.04 0.50 -19.67
CA PRO A 326 12.70 1.67 -20.23
C PRO A 326 14.05 1.94 -19.55
N GLN A 327 14.16 1.70 -18.25
CA GLN A 327 15.41 1.92 -17.54
C GLN A 327 16.49 0.89 -17.89
N LEU A 328 16.11 -0.37 -18.12
CA LEU A 328 17.07 -1.44 -18.39
C LEU A 328 17.46 -1.56 -19.86
N PHE A 329 16.50 -1.34 -20.76
CA PHE A 329 16.69 -1.59 -22.19
C PHE A 329 16.74 -0.29 -23.00
N GLY A 330 16.29 0.83 -22.42
CA GLY A 330 16.47 2.17 -22.95
C GLY A 330 15.18 2.98 -23.00
N ASP A 331 15.27 4.24 -22.60
CA ASP A 331 14.15 5.17 -22.40
C ASP A 331 13.85 6.07 -23.61
N GLY A 332 14.57 5.86 -24.71
CA GLY A 332 14.45 6.60 -25.96
C GLY A 332 15.16 7.95 -26.02
N ARG A 333 15.88 8.36 -24.97
CA ARG A 333 16.67 9.61 -24.99
C ARG A 333 17.83 9.61 -25.98
N ASP A 334 18.22 8.43 -26.45
CA ASP A 334 19.25 8.21 -27.46
C ASP A 334 18.74 8.28 -28.91
N GLY A 335 17.46 8.60 -29.11
CA GLY A 335 16.83 8.69 -30.44
C GLY A 335 16.36 7.34 -31.00
N LEU A 336 16.50 6.25 -30.25
CA LEU A 336 15.89 4.95 -30.56
C LEU A 336 14.53 4.81 -29.84
N ALA A 337 13.69 3.86 -30.24
CA ALA A 337 12.41 3.62 -29.57
C ALA A 337 12.60 3.28 -28.08
N ALA A 338 11.79 3.83 -27.18
CA ALA A 338 11.79 3.40 -25.78
C ALA A 338 11.29 1.95 -25.71
N VAL A 339 11.85 1.15 -24.81
CA VAL A 339 11.37 -0.22 -24.56
C VAL A 339 10.37 -0.14 -23.41
N ASP A 340 9.11 0.12 -23.72
CA ASP A 340 8.08 0.41 -22.71
C ASP A 340 6.84 -0.51 -22.80
N SER A 341 7.00 -1.66 -23.45
CA SER A 341 6.02 -2.73 -23.58
C SER A 341 6.71 -4.10 -23.66
N TYR A 342 5.96 -5.18 -23.40
CA TYR A 342 6.49 -6.55 -23.60
C TYR A 342 6.83 -6.85 -25.06
N GLU A 343 6.09 -6.29 -26.01
CA GLU A 343 6.35 -6.39 -27.44
C GLU A 343 7.72 -5.78 -27.79
N ASP A 344 7.97 -4.54 -27.32
CA ASP A 344 9.23 -3.84 -27.55
C ASP A 344 10.41 -4.55 -26.89
N LEU A 345 10.18 -5.17 -25.72
CA LEU A 345 11.18 -5.98 -25.03
C LEU A 345 11.57 -7.21 -25.85
N ILE A 346 10.59 -7.95 -26.37
CA ILE A 346 10.83 -9.12 -27.22
C ILE A 346 11.61 -8.70 -28.47
N TYR A 347 11.20 -7.62 -29.12
CA TYR A 347 11.92 -7.08 -30.28
C TYR A 347 13.34 -6.62 -29.95
N ALA A 348 13.52 -5.90 -28.84
CA ALA A 348 14.83 -5.43 -28.41
C ALA A 348 15.80 -6.59 -28.12
N LEU A 349 15.30 -7.70 -27.56
CA LEU A 349 16.12 -8.86 -27.24
C LEU A 349 16.42 -9.73 -28.45
N LEU A 350 15.51 -9.83 -29.42
CA LEU A 350 15.71 -10.63 -30.63
C LEU A 350 16.52 -9.90 -31.72
N ALA A 351 16.35 -8.58 -31.87
CA ALA A 351 16.93 -7.83 -33.00
C ALA A 351 17.51 -6.46 -32.61
N GLY A 352 17.47 -6.07 -31.34
CA GLY A 352 17.85 -4.74 -30.88
C GLY A 352 16.74 -3.69 -31.07
N ARG A 353 16.98 -2.46 -30.60
CA ARG A 353 15.96 -1.39 -30.57
C ARG A 353 15.75 -0.64 -31.90
N ALA A 354 16.73 -0.69 -32.80
CA ALA A 354 16.72 0.12 -34.01
C ALA A 354 15.57 -0.23 -34.97
N CYS A 355 15.11 -1.48 -34.93
CA CYS A 355 14.07 -2.00 -35.81
C CYS A 355 12.64 -1.81 -35.28
N ILE A 356 12.47 -1.34 -34.02
CA ILE A 356 11.16 -1.25 -33.36
C ILE A 356 10.26 -0.26 -34.12
N ASN A 357 10.76 0.95 -34.36
CA ASN A 357 10.00 1.99 -35.07
C ASN A 357 9.75 1.65 -36.55
N SER A 358 10.61 0.84 -37.17
CA SER A 358 10.45 0.41 -38.57
C SER A 358 9.55 -0.81 -38.72
N GLY A 359 9.23 -1.51 -37.62
CA GLY A 359 8.44 -2.75 -37.66
C GLY A 359 9.15 -3.91 -38.37
N THR A 360 10.49 -3.88 -38.45
CA THR A 360 11.29 -4.86 -39.21
C THR A 360 12.08 -5.82 -38.31
N CYS A 361 11.78 -5.87 -37.00
CA CYS A 361 12.61 -6.61 -36.05
C CYS A 361 12.64 -8.12 -36.33
N CYS A 362 11.51 -8.72 -36.69
CA CYS A 362 11.47 -10.15 -36.97
C CYS A 362 12.21 -10.54 -38.25
N ASP A 363 12.23 -9.66 -39.26
CA ASP A 363 13.06 -9.83 -40.45
C ASP A 363 14.56 -9.76 -40.12
N VAL A 364 14.96 -8.78 -39.30
CA VAL A 364 16.35 -8.60 -38.86
C VAL A 364 16.83 -9.78 -38.01
N PHE A 365 15.97 -10.28 -37.13
CA PHE A 365 16.24 -11.49 -36.35
C PHE A 365 16.41 -12.71 -37.26
N ALA A 366 15.48 -12.92 -38.19
CA ALA A 366 15.53 -14.03 -39.13
C ALA A 366 16.81 -14.00 -39.98
N GLU A 367 17.21 -12.82 -40.47
CA GLU A 367 18.48 -12.64 -41.20
C GLU A 367 19.70 -12.96 -40.33
N SER A 368 19.70 -12.52 -39.07
CA SER A 368 20.79 -12.79 -38.12
C SER A 368 20.96 -14.28 -37.82
N VAL A 369 19.86 -15.01 -37.70
CA VAL A 369 19.88 -16.46 -37.50
C VAL A 369 20.39 -17.17 -38.76
N LEU A 370 19.84 -16.82 -39.93
CA LEU A 370 20.22 -17.44 -41.21
C LEU A 370 21.67 -17.15 -41.60
N ASP A 371 22.20 -15.98 -41.29
CA ASP A 371 23.62 -15.65 -41.53
C ASP A 371 24.55 -16.59 -40.74
N LYS A 372 24.14 -17.00 -39.53
CA LYS A 372 24.94 -17.88 -38.67
C LYS A 372 24.70 -19.38 -38.90
N THR A 373 23.50 -19.78 -39.31
CA THR A 373 23.14 -21.20 -39.46
C THR A 373 23.10 -21.68 -40.90
N GLY A 374 23.05 -20.75 -41.86
CA GLY A 374 22.62 -21.03 -43.23
C GLY A 374 21.15 -21.47 -43.31
N ASP A 375 20.72 -21.81 -44.52
CA ASP A 375 19.41 -22.41 -44.79
C ASP A 375 19.43 -23.91 -44.44
N PHE A 376 19.50 -24.23 -43.14
CA PHE A 376 19.69 -25.57 -42.56
C PHE A 376 18.89 -26.67 -43.31
N GLY A 377 19.49 -27.22 -44.38
CA GLY A 377 18.84 -28.17 -45.28
C GLY A 377 17.54 -27.71 -45.98
N GLY A 378 17.23 -26.40 -46.05
CA GLY A 378 15.95 -25.91 -46.59
C GLY A 378 14.80 -25.85 -45.56
N PHE A 379 15.05 -26.29 -44.32
CA PHE A 379 14.03 -26.39 -43.27
C PHE A 379 13.90 -25.11 -42.44
N LEU A 380 14.98 -24.35 -42.30
CA LEU A 380 15.02 -23.05 -41.63
C LEU A 380 14.84 -21.94 -42.65
N THR A 381 13.60 -21.52 -42.87
CA THR A 381 13.29 -20.42 -43.79
C THR A 381 13.15 -19.09 -43.05
N LYS A 382 13.41 -17.98 -43.75
CA LYS A 382 13.19 -16.63 -43.21
C LYS A 382 11.75 -16.45 -42.70
N GLY A 383 10.78 -16.98 -43.45
CA GLY A 383 9.36 -16.91 -43.07
C GLY A 383 9.03 -17.68 -41.79
N LEU A 384 9.66 -18.83 -41.56
CA LEU A 384 9.48 -19.60 -40.32
C LEU A 384 10.01 -18.82 -39.11
N ILE A 385 11.22 -18.28 -39.21
CA ILE A 385 11.87 -17.56 -38.10
C ILE A 385 11.17 -16.23 -37.82
N SER A 386 10.83 -15.47 -38.87
CA SER A 386 10.08 -14.21 -38.72
C SER A 386 8.69 -14.46 -38.14
N GLY A 387 7.97 -15.48 -38.62
CA GLY A 387 6.66 -15.84 -38.09
C GLY A 387 6.71 -16.30 -36.63
N ALA A 388 7.75 -17.03 -36.23
CA ALA A 388 7.97 -17.40 -34.83
C ALA A 388 8.21 -16.16 -33.94
N CYS A 389 9.00 -15.21 -34.44
CA CYS A 389 9.24 -13.93 -33.76
C CYS A 389 7.96 -13.09 -33.64
N ASP A 390 7.17 -12.95 -34.71
CA ASP A 390 5.91 -12.18 -34.70
C ASP A 390 4.88 -12.80 -33.74
N ALA A 391 4.76 -14.12 -33.75
CA ALA A 391 3.88 -14.86 -32.85
C ALA A 391 4.30 -14.70 -31.39
N LEU A 392 5.61 -14.76 -31.10
CA LEU A 392 6.13 -14.51 -29.77
C LEU A 392 5.86 -13.06 -29.31
N ALA A 393 6.15 -12.09 -30.17
CA ALA A 393 5.93 -10.68 -29.85
C ALA A 393 4.45 -10.38 -29.58
N THR A 394 3.53 -10.94 -30.35
CA THR A 394 2.09 -10.69 -30.16
C THR A 394 1.46 -11.56 -29.07
N ALA A 395 1.50 -12.88 -29.23
CA ALA A 395 0.82 -13.81 -28.34
C ALA A 395 1.55 -13.97 -27.00
N GLY A 396 2.90 -13.97 -27.01
CA GLY A 396 3.72 -14.02 -25.81
C GLY A 396 3.59 -12.77 -24.95
N ALA A 397 3.62 -11.57 -25.55
CA ALA A 397 3.37 -10.33 -24.81
C ALA A 397 1.96 -10.28 -24.21
N THR A 398 0.95 -10.67 -25.01
CA THR A 398 -0.43 -10.78 -24.53
C THR A 398 -0.57 -11.75 -23.37
N TYR A 399 0.14 -12.89 -23.42
CA TYR A 399 0.16 -13.85 -22.33
C TYR A 399 0.76 -13.28 -21.05
N LEU A 400 1.94 -12.64 -21.13
CA LEU A 400 2.58 -12.02 -19.96
C LEU A 400 1.64 -11.00 -19.32
N ARG A 401 1.03 -10.14 -20.13
CA ARG A 401 0.08 -9.12 -19.69
C ARG A 401 -1.18 -9.73 -19.07
N ASN A 402 -1.84 -10.67 -19.75
CA ASN A 402 -3.04 -11.34 -19.24
C ASN A 402 -2.78 -12.16 -17.98
N THR A 403 -1.59 -12.74 -17.86
CA THR A 403 -1.18 -13.48 -16.66
C THR A 403 -1.10 -12.54 -15.44
N LEU A 404 -0.58 -11.32 -15.63
CA LEU A 404 -0.57 -10.29 -14.60
C LEU A 404 -1.95 -9.71 -14.32
N LEU A 405 -2.70 -9.33 -15.36
CA LEU A 405 -4.05 -8.77 -15.21
C LEU A 405 -5.04 -9.80 -14.61
N GLY A 406 -4.77 -11.11 -14.78
CA GLY A 406 -5.51 -12.17 -14.09
C GLY A 406 -5.37 -12.15 -12.57
N LEU A 407 -4.42 -11.37 -12.02
CA LEU A 407 -4.30 -11.09 -10.59
C LEU A 407 -5.24 -9.99 -10.11
N ASP A 408 -5.82 -9.19 -11.01
CA ASP A 408 -6.77 -8.15 -10.64
C ASP A 408 -8.08 -8.78 -10.20
N THR A 409 -8.49 -8.53 -8.96
CA THR A 409 -9.81 -8.94 -8.47
C THR A 409 -10.67 -7.73 -8.20
N THR A 410 -11.92 -7.80 -8.64
CA THR A 410 -12.84 -6.65 -8.66
C THR A 410 -13.49 -6.33 -7.32
N SER A 411 -13.24 -7.10 -6.25
CA SER A 411 -13.86 -6.84 -4.93
C SER A 411 -13.31 -7.68 -3.77
N ARG A 412 -12.03 -8.09 -3.78
CA ARG A 412 -11.55 -9.13 -2.84
C ARG A 412 -10.22 -8.89 -2.16
N PHE A 413 -9.62 -7.69 -2.28
CA PHE A 413 -8.63 -7.26 -1.31
C PHE A 413 -9.38 -6.54 -0.19
N LEU A 414 -9.50 -7.17 0.98
CA LEU A 414 -10.08 -6.57 2.18
C LEU A 414 -8.97 -6.23 3.15
N ILE A 415 -9.12 -5.10 3.83
CA ILE A 415 -8.22 -4.68 4.90
C ILE A 415 -9.02 -4.20 6.10
N GLY A 416 -8.50 -4.44 7.28
CA GLY A 416 -8.99 -3.94 8.57
C GLY A 416 -7.93 -4.18 9.62
N THR A 417 -8.15 -3.79 10.87
CA THR A 417 -7.22 -4.19 11.94
C THR A 417 -7.60 -5.56 12.52
N PRO A 418 -6.65 -6.38 12.97
CA PRO A 418 -6.97 -7.61 13.70
C PRO A 418 -7.84 -7.33 14.93
N LEU A 419 -8.82 -8.20 15.19
CA LEU A 419 -9.73 -8.05 16.33
C LEU A 419 -9.01 -8.10 17.69
N ASP A 420 -7.94 -8.88 17.77
CA ASP A 420 -7.13 -9.08 18.97
C ASP A 420 -5.92 -8.12 19.07
N ASP A 421 -5.60 -7.41 17.98
CA ASP A 421 -4.52 -6.43 17.91
C ASP A 421 -4.93 -5.12 17.20
N PRO A 422 -5.88 -4.36 17.78
CA PRO A 422 -6.29 -3.07 17.25
C PRO A 422 -5.14 -2.05 17.34
N CYS A 423 -5.16 -1.07 16.44
CA CYS A 423 -4.06 -0.13 16.22
C CYS A 423 -3.92 0.86 17.38
N GLN A 424 -2.70 1.12 17.87
CA GLN A 424 -2.47 2.08 18.94
C GLN A 424 -2.71 3.52 18.46
N LEU A 425 -3.49 4.30 19.20
CA LEU A 425 -3.63 5.74 19.00
C LEU A 425 -2.67 6.51 19.91
N HIS A 426 -2.13 7.62 19.42
CA HIS A 426 -1.19 8.47 20.13
C HIS A 426 -1.65 9.93 20.13
N ASP A 427 -1.62 10.56 21.31
CA ASP A 427 -1.70 12.00 21.54
C ASP A 427 -0.34 12.41 22.12
N HIS A 428 0.56 12.90 21.26
CA HIS A 428 1.97 13.14 21.58
C HIS A 428 2.18 14.45 22.33
N ASP A 429 1.42 15.48 22.00
CA ASP A 429 1.52 16.80 22.62
C ASP A 429 0.49 17.01 23.75
N ASN A 430 -0.32 15.99 24.04
CA ASN A 430 -1.36 15.96 25.07
C ASN A 430 -2.45 17.02 24.83
N ASN A 431 -2.73 17.35 23.57
CA ASN A 431 -3.67 18.39 23.20
C ASN A 431 -5.13 17.88 23.14
N MET A 432 -5.41 16.64 23.56
CA MET A 432 -6.72 15.99 23.43
C MET A 432 -7.17 15.78 21.98
N LYS A 433 -6.20 15.58 21.08
CA LYS A 433 -6.40 15.06 19.73
C LYS A 433 -5.44 13.91 19.49
N PHE A 434 -5.88 12.91 18.74
CA PHE A 434 -4.97 11.89 18.28
C PHE A 434 -4.11 12.46 17.16
N ASP A 435 -2.80 12.46 17.37
CA ASP A 435 -1.80 12.94 16.42
C ASP A 435 -1.34 11.82 15.49
N ALA A 436 -1.43 10.56 15.93
CA ALA A 436 -0.91 9.43 15.16
C ALA A 436 -1.65 8.09 15.40
N LEU A 437 -1.64 7.26 14.36
CA LEU A 437 -1.97 5.84 14.35
C LEU A 437 -0.67 5.02 14.26
N GLY A 438 -0.33 4.29 15.31
CA GLY A 438 0.94 3.56 15.42
C GLY A 438 2.16 4.47 15.31
N SER A 439 3.32 3.88 14.99
CA SER A 439 4.54 4.64 14.70
C SER A 439 5.46 3.87 13.74
N LYS A 440 6.45 4.54 13.15
CA LYS A 440 7.44 3.89 12.26
C LYS A 440 8.18 2.73 12.95
N THR A 441 8.43 2.82 14.25
CA THR A 441 9.14 1.77 15.02
C THR A 441 8.20 0.71 15.59
N LYS A 442 6.90 1.02 15.72
CA LYS A 442 5.86 0.09 16.16
C LYS A 442 4.59 0.32 15.33
N PRO A 443 4.58 -0.13 14.05
CA PRO A 443 3.44 0.06 13.19
C PRO A 443 2.27 -0.82 13.64
N CYS A 444 1.08 -0.45 13.21
CA CYS A 444 -0.13 -1.24 13.38
C CYS A 444 -0.18 -2.36 12.34
N ASN A 445 -0.86 -3.45 12.66
CA ASN A 445 -1.04 -4.57 11.74
C ASN A 445 -2.33 -4.38 10.92
N TRP A 446 -2.24 -4.71 9.63
CA TRP A 446 -3.42 -4.97 8.80
C TRP A 446 -3.78 -6.46 8.91
N ASP A 447 -5.04 -6.74 9.17
CA ASP A 447 -5.70 -8.01 8.85
C ASP A 447 -6.21 -7.92 7.40
N ALA A 448 -5.33 -8.31 6.48
CA ALA A 448 -5.57 -8.26 5.06
C ALA A 448 -5.95 -9.63 4.51
N SER A 449 -6.89 -9.66 3.57
CA SER A 449 -7.23 -10.86 2.81
C SER A 449 -7.42 -10.52 1.35
N LEU A 450 -6.79 -11.28 0.47
CA LEU A 450 -6.78 -11.14 -0.98
C LEU A 450 -7.21 -12.46 -1.61
N ASP A 451 -8.27 -12.45 -2.40
CA ASP A 451 -8.57 -13.58 -3.28
C ASP A 451 -7.81 -13.42 -4.59
N VAL A 452 -7.08 -14.45 -5.01
CA VAL A 452 -6.40 -14.49 -6.30
C VAL A 452 -6.76 -15.80 -7.00
N GLY A 453 -7.43 -15.71 -8.15
CA GLY A 453 -7.82 -16.89 -8.93
C GLY A 453 -8.73 -17.87 -8.19
N GLY A 454 -9.54 -17.40 -7.23
CA GLY A 454 -10.42 -18.23 -6.40
C GLY A 454 -9.75 -18.80 -5.15
N TYR A 455 -8.49 -18.43 -4.88
CA TYR A 455 -7.77 -18.81 -3.66
C TYR A 455 -7.67 -17.61 -2.73
N LEU A 456 -8.15 -17.77 -1.50
CA LEU A 456 -7.97 -16.77 -0.44
C LEU A 456 -6.54 -16.84 0.10
N TYR A 457 -5.90 -15.69 0.19
CA TYR A 457 -4.54 -15.48 0.67
C TYR A 457 -4.52 -14.27 1.61
N ASP A 458 -3.86 -14.38 2.75
CA ASP A 458 -3.81 -13.31 3.76
C ASP A 458 -2.40 -12.66 3.77
N PRO A 459 -2.18 -11.58 2.98
CA PRO A 459 -0.88 -10.92 2.96
C PRO A 459 -0.57 -10.27 4.30
N LYS A 460 0.70 -10.32 4.70
CA LYS A 460 1.14 -9.59 5.90
C LYS A 460 1.20 -8.10 5.57
N GLY A 461 0.46 -7.28 6.32
CA GLY A 461 0.45 -5.84 6.14
C GLY A 461 0.69 -5.09 7.44
N THR A 462 1.36 -3.93 7.35
CA THR A 462 1.49 -2.99 8.46
C THR A 462 1.24 -1.56 8.00
N PHE A 463 0.85 -0.67 8.91
CA PHE A 463 0.71 0.76 8.63
C PHE A 463 1.05 1.63 9.83
N TYR A 464 1.37 2.89 9.55
CA TYR A 464 1.49 3.93 10.55
C TYR A 464 1.22 5.29 9.92
N SER A 465 0.84 6.27 10.73
CA SER A 465 0.68 7.66 10.26
C SER A 465 1.99 8.43 10.35
N THR A 466 2.26 9.27 9.36
CA THR A 466 3.48 10.09 9.24
C THR A 466 3.28 11.55 9.62
N SER A 467 2.04 12.05 9.61
CA SER A 467 1.64 13.36 10.15
C SER A 467 0.12 13.43 10.30
N SER A 468 -0.38 14.09 11.34
CA SER A 468 -1.75 14.61 11.41
C SER A 468 -1.77 16.09 11.03
N LYS A 469 -2.82 16.53 10.33
CA LYS A 469 -3.08 17.95 10.01
C LYS A 469 -4.42 18.39 10.57
#